data_AF-A0A838DVI7-F1
#
_entry.id   AF-A0A838DVI7-F1
#
_cell.length_a   1.000
_cell.length_b   1.000
_cell.length_c   1.000
_cell.angle_alpha   90.00
_cell.angle_beta   90.00
_cell.angle_gamma   90.00
#
_symmetry.space_group_name_H-M   'P 1'
#
loop_
_entity.id
_entity.type
_entity.pdbx_description
1 polymer ?
#
loop_
_entity_poly.entity_id
_entity_poly.type
_entity_poly.pdbx_seq_one_letter_code
_entity_poly.pdbx_strand_id
1 'polypeptide(L)'
;ISQLVLALLMRTLQSRRFRDLSFLLIVLFSSSCYLFQQIALNGIGSTRFVDALQHANTSPYLQWLPPGMAARTVQQAYLGNWLASFAWLGASIVLALLVLYLWQLIVERSLSAPETGGAARVRRRAERPQAAVALPSSAGATPVAAPAWQRLLAPQTLAVTIKELKYFRRDPQFQALLLQSVVYIVIIVVGPLLNVNSSGFGTGLIIYAPAVALLTMLSLSLNSLGMDREGLTTLFLFPIRPQRLLFGKNLSVFIIGLVEMVIIVALSATLVHAWDMALPIMAAGLAGMGVVLGCGNVTSVFFPQRMRQMRGFRATGSSSFSGDGCLRSVMVMVMMVVTVILLIPVVLALGLPLIYHTQWSWIITIPLSLAYGIAFHQIVTRIVAPHLTRRTPEILAATTRE
;
A
#
# COMPACT_ATOMS: atom_id res chain seq x y z
N ILE A 1 -24.10 -17.42 -0.66
CA ILE A 1 -24.54 -16.11 -0.08
C ILE A 1 -23.46 -15.05 -0.21
N SER A 2 -22.23 -15.27 0.28
CA SER A 2 -21.11 -14.31 0.13
C SER A 2 -20.91 -13.85 -1.32
N GLN A 3 -20.91 -14.79 -2.28
CA GLN A 3 -20.78 -14.48 -3.71
C GLN A 3 -21.97 -13.69 -4.30
N LEU A 4 -23.19 -13.92 -3.80
CA LEU A 4 -24.40 -13.16 -4.16
C LEU A 4 -24.34 -11.74 -3.62
N VAL A 5 -23.97 -11.57 -2.36
CA VAL A 5 -23.75 -10.26 -1.74
C VAL A 5 -22.66 -9.51 -2.51
N LEU A 6 -21.57 -10.19 -2.88
CA LEU A 6 -20.51 -9.62 -3.72
C LEU A 6 -21.05 -9.15 -5.08
N ALA A 7 -21.83 -9.98 -5.77
CA ALA A 7 -22.37 -9.66 -7.09
C ALA A 7 -23.37 -8.49 -7.03
N LEU A 8 -24.18 -8.42 -5.98
CA LEU A 8 -25.15 -7.34 -5.77
C LEU A 8 -24.44 -6.02 -5.42
N LEU A 9 -23.36 -6.10 -4.64
CA LEU A 9 -22.48 -4.98 -4.35
C LEU A 9 -21.65 -4.56 -5.57
N MET A 10 -21.30 -5.45 -6.51
CA MET A 10 -20.51 -5.09 -7.69
C MET A 10 -21.14 -3.94 -8.49
N ARG A 11 -22.48 -3.88 -8.58
CA ARG A 11 -23.20 -2.81 -9.27
C ARG A 11 -23.10 -1.46 -8.55
N THR A 12 -23.07 -1.45 -7.22
CA THR A 12 -22.89 -0.22 -6.42
C THR A 12 -21.41 0.18 -6.34
N LEU A 13 -20.50 -0.80 -6.35
CA LEU A 13 -19.04 -0.66 -6.39
C LEU A 13 -18.50 -0.08 -7.71
N GLN A 14 -19.31 -0.04 -8.77
CA GLN A 14 -18.93 0.58 -10.05
C GLN A 14 -18.95 2.12 -10.00
N SER A 15 -19.62 2.75 -9.02
CA SER A 15 -19.59 4.21 -8.90
C SER A 15 -18.22 4.69 -8.45
N ARG A 16 -17.69 5.75 -9.09
CA ARG A 16 -16.33 6.24 -8.82
C ARG A 16 -16.11 6.60 -7.35
N ARG A 17 -17.09 7.21 -6.69
CA ARG A 17 -17.01 7.60 -5.27
C ARG A 17 -17.09 6.40 -4.33
N PHE A 18 -17.96 5.45 -4.64
CA PHE A 18 -18.10 4.26 -3.81
C PHE A 18 -16.89 3.34 -3.97
N ARG A 19 -16.30 3.24 -5.17
CA ARG A 19 -15.06 2.50 -5.44
C ARG A 19 -13.89 2.95 -4.56
N ASP A 20 -13.68 4.26 -4.45
CA ASP A 20 -12.61 4.82 -3.63
C ASP A 20 -12.86 4.54 -2.13
N LEU A 21 -14.13 4.66 -1.71
CA LEU A 21 -14.57 4.35 -0.33
C LEU A 21 -14.50 2.84 -0.01
N SER A 22 -14.73 1.98 -0.99
CA SER A 22 -14.68 0.52 -0.84
C SER A 22 -13.28 0.04 -0.57
N PHE A 23 -12.30 0.67 -1.21
CA PHE A 23 -10.90 0.36 -0.96
C PHE A 23 -10.51 0.77 0.47
N LEU A 24 -10.92 1.97 0.91
CA LEU A 24 -10.78 2.41 2.31
C LEU A 24 -11.43 1.43 3.29
N LEU A 25 -12.65 0.98 3.00
CA LEU A 25 -13.38 0.00 3.81
C LEU A 25 -12.68 -1.36 3.85
N ILE A 26 -12.13 -1.85 2.74
CA ILE A 26 -11.40 -3.13 2.70
C ILE A 26 -10.13 -3.05 3.55
N VAL A 27 -9.37 -1.96 3.43
CA VAL A 27 -8.16 -1.75 4.25
C VAL A 27 -8.52 -1.63 5.73
N LEU A 28 -9.58 -0.88 6.06
CA LEU A 28 -10.09 -0.75 7.42
C LEU A 28 -10.59 -2.09 7.97
N PHE A 29 -11.29 -2.88 7.16
CA PHE A 29 -11.82 -4.19 7.54
C PHE A 29 -10.70 -5.22 7.71
N SER A 30 -9.70 -5.22 6.84
CA SER A 30 -8.49 -6.04 6.97
C SER A 30 -7.73 -5.72 8.26
N SER A 31 -7.56 -4.43 8.57
CA SER A 31 -7.00 -3.97 9.85
C SER A 31 -7.84 -4.44 11.05
N SER A 32 -9.16 -4.33 10.95
CA SER A 32 -10.09 -4.77 11.99
C SER A 32 -10.06 -6.28 12.18
N CYS A 33 -9.84 -7.05 11.10
CA CYS A 33 -9.68 -8.50 11.15
C CYS A 33 -8.39 -8.90 11.88
N TYR A 34 -7.30 -8.15 11.70
CA TYR A 34 -6.08 -8.36 12.47
C TYR A 34 -6.30 -8.09 13.96
N LEU A 35 -6.94 -6.97 14.30
CA LEU A 35 -7.29 -6.65 15.70
C LEU A 35 -8.23 -7.71 16.29
N PHE A 36 -9.23 -8.14 15.53
CA PHE A 36 -10.13 -9.22 15.92
C PHE A 36 -9.37 -10.53 16.11
N GLN A 37 -8.47 -10.90 15.19
CA GLN A 37 -7.64 -12.09 15.32
C GLN A 37 -6.74 -12.01 16.56
N GLN A 38 -6.16 -10.85 16.85
CA GLN A 38 -5.31 -10.66 18.03
C GLN A 38 -6.13 -10.79 19.33
N ILE A 39 -7.31 -10.18 19.40
CA ILE A 39 -8.21 -10.28 20.55
C ILE A 39 -8.79 -11.70 20.69
N ALA A 40 -9.22 -12.29 19.58
CA ALA A 40 -9.83 -13.62 19.54
C ALA A 40 -8.81 -14.70 19.86
N LEU A 41 -7.62 -14.70 19.27
CA LEU A 41 -6.57 -15.69 19.57
C LEU A 41 -6.05 -15.56 21.00
N ASN A 42 -5.91 -14.33 21.52
CA ASN A 42 -5.57 -14.12 22.93
C ASN A 42 -6.70 -14.57 23.87
N GLY A 43 -7.97 -14.50 23.43
CA GLY A 43 -9.13 -14.98 24.18
C GLY A 43 -9.34 -16.50 24.10
N ILE A 44 -9.06 -17.12 22.95
CA ILE A 44 -9.20 -18.56 22.68
C ILE A 44 -8.20 -19.38 23.52
N GLY A 45 -7.03 -18.81 23.84
CA GLY A 45 -6.05 -19.43 24.74
C GLY A 45 -6.48 -19.52 26.21
N SER A 46 -7.65 -18.96 26.58
CA SER A 46 -8.19 -19.03 27.93
C SER A 46 -9.27 -20.10 28.06
N THR A 47 -9.24 -20.87 29.15
CA THR A 47 -10.25 -21.88 29.52
C THR A 47 -11.69 -21.33 29.55
N ARG A 48 -11.85 -20.00 29.60
CA ARG A 48 -13.13 -19.28 29.57
C ARG A 48 -13.83 -19.28 28.20
N PHE A 49 -13.15 -19.57 27.10
CA PHE A 49 -13.80 -19.62 25.77
C PHE A 49 -14.75 -20.82 25.65
N VAL A 50 -14.36 -21.97 26.19
CA VAL A 50 -15.19 -23.19 26.19
C VAL A 50 -16.39 -23.01 27.12
N ASP A 51 -16.18 -22.43 28.31
CA ASP A 51 -17.27 -22.11 29.24
C ASP A 51 -18.23 -21.06 28.67
N ALA A 52 -17.72 -20.04 27.97
CA ALA A 52 -18.53 -19.03 27.29
C ALA A 52 -19.32 -19.60 26.12
N LEU A 53 -18.79 -20.58 25.38
CA LEU A 53 -19.52 -21.27 24.32
C LEU A 53 -20.62 -22.19 24.87
N GLN A 54 -20.37 -22.85 26.01
CA GLN A 54 -21.35 -23.71 26.67
C GLN A 54 -22.52 -22.93 27.27
N HIS A 55 -22.28 -21.70 27.75
CA HIS A 55 -23.30 -20.82 28.34
C HIS A 55 -23.81 -19.74 27.37
N ALA A 56 -23.31 -19.70 26.13
CA ALA A 56 -23.80 -18.75 25.14
C ALA A 56 -25.23 -19.12 24.74
N ASN A 57 -26.19 -18.29 25.18
CA ASN A 57 -27.53 -18.30 24.63
C ASN A 57 -27.44 -17.99 23.12
N THR A 58 -27.48 -19.05 22.32
CA THR A 58 -27.46 -18.92 20.86
C THR A 58 -28.73 -18.22 20.45
N SER A 59 -28.60 -17.01 19.89
CA SER A 59 -29.76 -16.23 19.48
C SER A 59 -30.63 -17.06 18.54
N PRO A 60 -31.95 -17.15 18.79
CA PRO A 60 -32.84 -18.02 18.04
C PRO A 60 -32.82 -17.66 16.56
N TYR A 61 -32.41 -16.47 16.15
CA TYR A 61 -32.36 -16.09 14.75
C TYR A 61 -31.26 -16.80 13.95
N LEU A 62 -30.20 -17.33 14.59
CA LEU A 62 -29.14 -18.05 13.87
C LEU A 62 -29.61 -19.38 13.27
N GLN A 63 -30.70 -19.96 13.77
CA GLN A 63 -31.26 -21.20 13.26
C GLN A 63 -31.75 -21.08 11.80
N TRP A 64 -32.06 -19.86 11.35
CA TRP A 64 -32.59 -19.58 10.01
C TRP A 64 -31.49 -19.30 8.98
N LEU A 65 -30.23 -19.20 9.41
CA LEU A 65 -29.10 -19.10 8.48
C LEU A 65 -28.83 -20.49 7.88
N PRO A 66 -28.35 -20.59 6.61
CA PRO A 66 -28.05 -21.89 5.99
C PRO A 66 -27.20 -22.84 6.83
N PRO A 67 -26.09 -22.41 7.49
CA PRO A 67 -25.35 -23.30 8.38
C PRO A 67 -26.14 -23.70 9.64
N GLY A 68 -27.04 -22.84 10.13
CA GLY A 68 -27.92 -23.15 11.26
C GLY A 68 -29.02 -24.15 10.90
N MET A 69 -29.60 -24.03 9.70
CA MET A 69 -30.55 -25.00 9.17
C MET A 69 -29.88 -26.37 8.99
N ALA A 70 -28.66 -26.41 8.43
CA ALA A 70 -27.88 -27.65 8.30
C ALA A 70 -27.46 -28.24 9.65
N ALA A 71 -27.14 -27.43 10.66
CA ALA A 71 -26.87 -27.93 12.00
C ALA A 71 -28.13 -28.56 12.64
N ARG A 72 -29.31 -28.01 12.36
CA ARG A 72 -30.58 -28.53 12.86
C ARG A 72 -31.04 -29.82 12.21
N THR A 73 -30.72 -30.06 10.94
CA THR A 73 -31.00 -31.37 10.32
C THR A 73 -30.29 -32.49 11.07
N VAL A 74 -29.00 -32.28 11.38
CA VAL A 74 -28.17 -33.23 12.13
C VAL A 74 -28.68 -33.38 13.56
N GLN A 75 -29.02 -32.28 14.23
CA GLN A 75 -29.55 -32.32 15.60
C GLN A 75 -30.88 -33.10 15.68
N GLN A 76 -31.82 -32.85 14.76
CA GLN A 76 -33.13 -33.51 14.77
C GLN A 76 -33.05 -34.99 14.35
N ALA A 77 -32.09 -35.34 13.48
CA ALA A 77 -31.80 -36.74 13.14
C ALA A 77 -31.26 -37.50 14.36
N TYR A 78 -30.35 -36.87 15.13
CA TYR A 78 -29.82 -37.46 16.36
C TYR A 78 -30.90 -37.67 17.43
N LEU A 79 -31.87 -36.76 17.54
CA LEU A 79 -33.01 -36.87 18.45
C LEU A 79 -34.11 -37.84 17.96
N GLY A 80 -33.92 -38.51 16.82
CA GLY A 80 -34.88 -39.48 16.26
C GLY A 80 -36.08 -38.85 15.56
N ASN A 81 -36.12 -37.52 15.40
CA ASN A 81 -37.20 -36.81 14.71
C ASN A 81 -36.87 -36.65 13.22
N TRP A 82 -37.03 -37.75 12.49
CA TRP A 82 -36.72 -37.84 11.07
C TRP A 82 -37.52 -36.85 10.21
N LEU A 83 -38.81 -36.66 10.52
CA LEU A 83 -39.69 -35.77 9.75
C LEU A 83 -39.22 -34.30 9.85
N ALA A 84 -38.88 -33.85 11.05
CA ALA A 84 -38.33 -32.50 11.25
C ALA A 84 -36.95 -32.35 10.57
N SER A 85 -36.11 -33.38 10.61
CA SER A 85 -34.80 -33.36 9.95
C SER A 85 -34.94 -33.16 8.43
N PHE A 86 -35.84 -33.90 7.77
CA PHE A 86 -36.11 -33.73 6.34
C PHE A 86 -36.72 -32.37 6.01
N ALA A 87 -37.57 -31.81 6.88
CA ALA A 87 -38.13 -30.47 6.68
C ALA A 87 -37.04 -29.37 6.71
N TRP A 88 -36.13 -29.43 7.69
CA TRP A 88 -35.00 -28.49 7.76
C TRP A 88 -34.01 -28.67 6.60
N LEU A 89 -33.83 -29.91 6.11
CA LEU A 89 -32.98 -30.21 4.96
C LEU A 89 -33.57 -29.63 3.69
N GLY A 90 -34.86 -29.85 3.46
CA GLY A 90 -35.60 -29.26 2.35
C GLY A 90 -35.52 -27.73 2.36
N ALA A 91 -35.73 -27.11 3.53
CA ALA A 91 -35.60 -25.66 3.67
C ALA A 91 -34.20 -25.14 3.30
N SER A 92 -33.14 -25.85 3.74
CA SER A 92 -31.76 -25.49 3.39
C SER A 92 -31.46 -25.60 1.89
N ILE A 93 -31.99 -26.64 1.22
CA ILE A 93 -31.80 -26.87 -0.22
C ILE A 93 -32.54 -25.80 -1.02
N VAL A 94 -33.80 -25.50 -0.66
CA VAL A 94 -34.59 -24.45 -1.32
C VAL A 94 -33.91 -23.10 -1.20
N LEU A 95 -33.40 -22.76 0.00
CA LEU A 95 -32.67 -21.52 0.21
C LEU A 95 -31.37 -21.48 -0.60
N ALA A 96 -30.63 -22.59 -0.69
CA ALA A 96 -29.40 -22.69 -1.49
C ALA A 96 -29.69 -22.49 -2.98
N LEU A 97 -30.73 -23.13 -3.52
CA LEU A 97 -31.15 -22.98 -4.91
C LEU A 97 -31.62 -21.56 -5.21
N LEU A 98 -32.38 -20.93 -4.31
CA LEU A 98 -32.84 -19.54 -4.45
C LEU A 98 -31.65 -18.58 -4.49
N VAL A 99 -30.67 -18.78 -3.61
CA VAL A 99 -29.41 -18.01 -3.60
C VAL A 99 -28.60 -18.23 -4.88
N LEU A 100 -28.50 -19.46 -5.39
CA LEU A 100 -27.81 -19.73 -6.67
C LEU A 100 -28.52 -19.06 -7.85
N TYR A 101 -29.85 -19.14 -7.89
CA TYR A 101 -30.68 -18.53 -8.93
C TYR A 101 -30.54 -17.00 -8.95
N LEU A 102 -30.65 -16.35 -7.79
CA LEU A 102 -30.44 -14.91 -7.66
C LEU A 102 -29.01 -14.51 -8.05
N TRP A 103 -28.00 -15.31 -7.67
CA TRP A 103 -26.62 -15.05 -8.04
C TRP A 103 -26.44 -15.10 -9.56
N GLN A 104 -26.98 -16.12 -10.22
CA GLN A 104 -26.94 -16.25 -11.67
C GLN A 104 -27.60 -15.04 -12.36
N LEU A 105 -28.79 -14.65 -11.92
CA LEU A 105 -29.52 -13.48 -12.44
C LEU A 105 -28.71 -12.17 -12.36
N ILE A 106 -28.00 -11.97 -11.25
CA ILE A 106 -27.18 -10.77 -11.03
C ILE A 106 -25.93 -10.81 -11.90
N VAL A 107 -25.26 -11.97 -11.98
CA VAL A 107 -24.03 -12.15 -12.77
C VAL A 107 -24.32 -11.97 -14.25
N GLU A 108 -25.37 -12.60 -14.79
CA GLU A 108 -25.78 -12.45 -16.19
C GLU A 108 -26.08 -10.99 -16.53
N ARG A 109 -26.87 -10.29 -15.70
CA ARG A 109 -27.17 -8.86 -15.89
C ARG A 109 -25.92 -7.96 -15.77
N SER A 110 -24.97 -8.32 -14.91
CA SER A 110 -23.74 -7.54 -14.72
C SER A 110 -22.75 -7.70 -15.88
N LEU A 111 -22.73 -8.88 -16.52
CA LEU A 111 -21.89 -9.18 -17.69
C LEU A 111 -22.52 -8.68 -18.99
N SER A 112 -23.85 -8.63 -19.07
CA SER A 112 -24.59 -8.16 -20.24
C SER A 112 -24.86 -6.64 -20.24
N ALA A 113 -24.69 -5.96 -19.11
CA ALA A 113 -24.78 -4.51 -19.06
C ALA A 113 -23.49 -3.91 -19.66
N PRO A 114 -23.58 -3.08 -20.71
CA PRO A 114 -22.41 -2.34 -21.18
C PRO A 114 -21.86 -1.51 -20.00
N GLU A 115 -20.53 -1.49 -19.82
CA GLU A 115 -19.86 -0.74 -18.76
C GLU A 115 -20.01 0.79 -18.97
N THR A 116 -21.23 1.32 -18.91
CA THR A 116 -21.54 2.74 -19.06
C THR A 116 -21.30 3.53 -17.78
N GLY A 117 -20.39 3.05 -16.91
CA GLY A 117 -19.92 3.77 -15.73
C GLY A 117 -18.79 4.77 -16.02
N GLY A 118 -18.38 4.88 -17.28
CA GLY A 118 -17.23 5.69 -17.70
C GLY A 118 -17.32 6.25 -19.11
N ALA A 119 -18.48 6.17 -19.78
CA ALA A 119 -18.75 7.15 -20.83
C ALA A 119 -18.87 8.48 -20.09
N ALA A 120 -17.74 9.17 -19.96
CA ALA A 120 -17.72 10.59 -19.75
C ALA A 120 -18.85 11.13 -20.61
N ARG A 121 -19.82 11.81 -19.99
CA ARG A 121 -20.51 12.88 -20.69
C ARG A 121 -19.36 13.62 -21.34
N VAL A 122 -19.21 13.43 -22.64
CA VAL A 122 -18.51 14.35 -23.51
C VAL A 122 -19.31 15.60 -23.29
N ARG A 123 -18.93 16.36 -22.27
CA ARG A 123 -19.26 17.75 -22.12
C ARG A 123 -18.59 18.29 -23.36
N ARG A 124 -19.36 18.36 -24.47
CA ARG A 124 -19.11 19.22 -25.60
C ARG A 124 -18.87 20.57 -24.95
N ARG A 125 -17.60 20.81 -24.63
CA ARG A 125 -17.13 22.12 -24.28
C ARG A 125 -17.27 22.83 -25.61
N ALA A 126 -18.37 23.56 -25.73
CA ALA A 126 -18.63 24.44 -26.85
C ALA A 126 -17.29 25.10 -27.20
N GLU A 127 -16.89 24.88 -28.45
CA GLU A 127 -15.69 25.45 -29.04
C GLU A 127 -15.74 26.95 -28.81
N ARG A 128 -15.02 27.40 -27.78
CA ARG A 128 -14.70 28.80 -27.63
C ARG A 128 -13.57 29.02 -28.66
N PRO A 129 -13.71 29.96 -29.60
CA PRO A 129 -12.70 30.18 -30.63
C PRO A 129 -11.34 30.30 -29.98
N GLN A 130 -10.39 29.50 -30.45
CA GLN A 130 -8.98 29.61 -30.08
C GLN A 130 -8.51 30.99 -30.52
N ALA A 131 -8.52 31.96 -29.60
CA ALA A 131 -7.68 33.13 -29.74
C ALA A 131 -6.24 32.61 -29.81
N ALA A 132 -5.58 32.90 -30.92
CA ALA A 132 -4.22 32.51 -31.23
C ALA A 132 -3.34 32.63 -29.99
N VAL A 133 -2.84 31.49 -29.51
CA VAL A 133 -1.79 31.45 -28.49
C VAL A 133 -0.54 31.95 -29.20
N ALA A 134 -0.33 33.25 -29.15
CA ALA A 134 0.94 33.86 -29.47
C ALA A 134 2.01 33.18 -28.59
N LEU A 135 3.07 32.70 -29.22
CA LEU A 135 4.32 32.34 -28.56
C LEU A 135 4.70 33.48 -27.61
N PRO A 136 4.90 33.24 -26.30
CA PRO A 136 5.46 34.27 -25.45
C PRO A 136 6.90 34.52 -25.89
N SER A 137 7.07 35.59 -26.66
CA SER A 137 8.36 36.25 -26.86
C SER A 137 8.95 36.54 -25.49
N SER A 138 10.15 36.03 -25.28
CA SER A 138 10.99 36.29 -24.11
C SER A 138 11.33 37.77 -24.00
N ALA A 139 10.48 38.54 -23.33
CA ALA A 139 10.80 39.90 -22.88
C ALA A 139 9.93 40.25 -21.67
N GLY A 140 10.55 40.37 -20.50
CA GLY A 140 9.99 41.12 -19.38
C GLY A 140 8.95 40.43 -18.50
N ALA A 141 9.19 39.19 -18.05
CA ALA A 141 8.49 38.70 -16.86
C ALA A 141 9.30 39.06 -15.62
N THR A 142 8.80 40.01 -14.83
CA THR A 142 9.31 40.34 -13.50
C THR A 142 9.45 39.07 -12.66
N PRO A 143 10.60 38.81 -12.02
CA PRO A 143 10.80 37.58 -11.25
C PRO A 143 9.92 37.63 -10.01
N VAL A 144 8.76 36.97 -10.06
CA VAL A 144 8.05 36.57 -8.84
C VAL A 144 9.06 35.75 -8.04
N ALA A 145 9.41 36.23 -6.86
CA ALA A 145 10.44 35.64 -6.02
C ALA A 145 10.11 34.17 -5.75
N ALA A 146 10.71 33.30 -6.55
CA ALA A 146 10.69 31.87 -6.37
C ALA A 146 11.16 31.57 -4.94
N PRO A 147 10.37 30.84 -4.12
CA PRO A 147 10.75 30.55 -2.74
C PRO A 147 12.12 29.85 -2.70
N ALA A 148 12.93 30.12 -1.68
CA ALA A 148 14.37 29.80 -1.64
C ALA A 148 14.73 28.34 -1.97
N TRP A 149 13.85 27.39 -1.67
CA TRP A 149 14.01 25.97 -2.02
C TRP A 149 14.02 25.71 -3.54
N GLN A 150 13.42 26.59 -4.36
CA GLN A 150 13.45 26.52 -5.82
C GLN A 150 14.80 26.93 -6.42
N ARG A 151 15.65 27.65 -5.66
CA ARG A 151 16.99 28.02 -6.11
C ARG A 151 18.03 26.92 -5.85
N LEU A 152 17.76 26.04 -4.89
CA LEU A 152 18.65 24.93 -4.50
C LEU A 152 18.52 23.70 -5.41
N LEU A 153 17.38 23.54 -6.08
CA LEU A 153 17.07 22.38 -6.93
C LEU A 153 17.03 22.79 -8.40
N ALA A 154 17.52 21.91 -9.28
CA ALA A 154 17.41 22.14 -10.72
C ALA A 154 15.92 22.26 -11.12
N PRO A 155 15.54 23.20 -12.01
CA PRO A 155 14.13 23.42 -12.35
C PRO A 155 13.43 22.17 -12.90
N GLN A 156 14.19 21.30 -13.58
CA GLN A 156 13.70 20.03 -14.11
C GLN A 156 13.35 19.01 -13.01
N THR A 157 14.18 18.88 -11.95
CA THR A 157 13.92 17.92 -10.85
C THR A 157 12.67 18.35 -10.09
N LEU A 158 12.53 19.65 -9.88
CA LEU A 158 11.41 20.26 -9.17
C LEU A 158 10.09 20.10 -9.92
N ALA A 159 10.08 20.29 -11.24
CA ALA A 159 8.89 20.08 -12.06
C ALA A 159 8.38 18.62 -11.98
N VAL A 160 9.31 17.65 -12.05
CA VAL A 160 8.99 16.21 -11.86
C VAL A 160 8.47 15.98 -10.43
N THR A 161 9.11 16.56 -9.42
CA THR A 161 8.70 16.36 -8.02
C THR A 161 7.28 16.88 -7.76
N ILE A 162 6.97 18.07 -8.25
CA ILE A 162 5.63 18.67 -8.12
C ILE A 162 4.59 17.86 -8.89
N LYS A 163 4.94 17.32 -10.06
CA LYS A 163 4.07 16.40 -10.81
C LYS A 163 3.76 15.19 -9.93
N GLU A 164 4.75 14.45 -9.47
CA GLU A 164 4.56 13.24 -8.66
C GLU A 164 3.72 13.51 -7.40
N LEU A 165 4.03 14.58 -6.66
CA LEU A 165 3.26 14.95 -5.46
C LEU A 165 1.78 15.25 -5.75
N LYS A 166 1.48 15.87 -6.91
CA LYS A 166 0.09 16.06 -7.36
C LYS A 166 -0.58 14.74 -7.74
N TYR A 167 0.16 13.78 -8.30
CA TYR A 167 -0.35 12.45 -8.63
C TYR A 167 -0.66 11.64 -7.37
N PHE A 168 0.22 11.64 -6.37
CA PHE A 168 -0.01 10.98 -5.08
C PHE A 168 -1.31 11.46 -4.41
N ARG A 169 -1.66 12.74 -4.56
CA ARG A 169 -2.92 13.29 -4.02
C ARG A 169 -4.16 12.97 -4.87
N ARG A 170 -4.00 12.69 -6.17
CA ARG A 170 -5.13 12.54 -7.11
C ARG A 170 -5.43 11.09 -7.47
N ASP A 171 -4.46 10.19 -7.39
CA ASP A 171 -4.67 8.78 -7.72
C ASP A 171 -5.12 8.01 -6.46
N PRO A 172 -6.32 7.42 -6.46
CA PRO A 172 -6.81 6.64 -5.32
C PRO A 172 -5.92 5.43 -5.02
N GLN A 173 -5.17 4.91 -6.00
CA GLN A 173 -4.25 3.78 -5.77
C GLN A 173 -3.06 4.17 -4.89
N PHE A 174 -2.58 5.40 -5.02
CA PHE A 174 -1.54 5.91 -4.15
C PHE A 174 -2.07 6.20 -2.76
N GLN A 175 -3.27 6.78 -2.67
CA GLN A 175 -3.93 6.99 -1.38
C GLN A 175 -4.19 5.68 -0.65
N ALA A 176 -4.54 4.63 -1.38
CA ALA A 176 -4.67 3.27 -0.90
C ALA A 176 -3.37 2.71 -0.31
N LEU A 177 -2.25 2.86 -1.02
CA LEU A 177 -0.94 2.40 -0.55
C LEU A 177 -0.51 3.16 0.72
N LEU A 178 -0.77 4.47 0.76
CA LEU A 178 -0.53 5.30 1.95
C LEU A 178 -1.44 4.93 3.13
N LEU A 179 -2.71 4.61 2.86
CA LEU A 179 -3.63 4.15 3.89
C LEU A 179 -3.19 2.81 4.51
N GLN A 180 -2.63 1.92 3.69
CA GLN A 180 -2.06 0.67 4.19
C GLN A 180 -0.90 0.91 5.16
N SER A 181 -0.07 1.94 4.92
CA SER A 181 0.91 2.38 5.90
C SER A 181 0.24 2.78 7.22
N VAL A 182 -0.77 3.65 7.17
CA VAL A 182 -1.48 4.11 8.38
C VAL A 182 -2.05 2.94 9.18
N VAL A 183 -2.56 1.90 8.52
CA VAL A 183 -3.00 0.68 9.18
C VAL A 183 -1.87 0.00 9.95
N TYR A 184 -0.67 -0.12 9.37
CA TYR A 184 0.49 -0.67 10.09
C TYR A 184 0.89 0.18 11.29
N ILE A 185 0.80 1.51 11.18
CA ILE A 185 1.02 2.43 12.32
C ILE A 185 0.03 2.12 13.45
N VAL A 186 -1.26 2.03 13.12
CA VAL A 186 -2.31 1.72 14.11
C VAL A 186 -2.05 0.37 14.74
N ILE A 187 -1.68 -0.65 13.98
CA ILE A 187 -1.39 -1.99 14.50
C ILE A 187 -0.21 -1.95 15.49
N ILE A 188 0.88 -1.26 15.14
CA ILE A 188 2.06 -1.13 15.99
C ILE A 188 1.75 -0.35 17.26
N VAL A 189 0.89 0.66 17.19
CA VAL A 189 0.50 1.49 18.34
C VAL A 189 -0.51 0.79 19.24
N VAL A 190 -1.51 0.14 18.67
CA VAL A 190 -2.65 -0.46 19.40
C VAL A 190 -2.31 -1.86 19.92
N GLY A 191 -1.49 -2.62 19.20
CA GLY A 191 -1.10 -3.97 19.58
C GLY A 191 -0.53 -4.08 21.01
N PRO A 192 0.42 -3.21 21.41
CA PRO A 192 0.96 -3.18 22.77
C PRO A 192 -0.08 -2.75 23.82
N LEU A 193 -0.99 -1.82 23.49
CA LEU A 193 -2.03 -1.33 24.41
C LEU A 193 -3.08 -2.40 24.76
N LEU A 194 -3.37 -3.31 23.81
CA LEU A 194 -4.34 -4.38 24.00
C LEU A 194 -3.77 -5.60 24.73
N ASN A 195 -2.44 -5.74 24.79
CA ASN A 195 -1.79 -6.92 25.35
C ASN A 195 -0.97 -6.57 26.60
N VAL A 196 -1.70 -6.20 27.66
CA VAL A 196 -1.18 -5.72 28.96
C VAL A 196 -0.21 -6.72 29.63
N ASN A 197 -0.28 -8.01 29.26
CA ASN A 197 0.55 -9.07 29.82
C ASN A 197 1.74 -9.47 28.93
N SER A 198 1.87 -8.91 27.73
CA SER A 198 3.03 -9.18 26.87
C SER A 198 4.14 -8.17 27.15
N SER A 199 5.15 -8.60 27.91
CA SER A 199 6.45 -7.94 28.03
C SER A 199 7.22 -7.83 26.70
N GLY A 200 6.67 -8.37 25.60
CA GLY A 200 7.34 -8.50 24.30
C GLY A 200 7.40 -7.21 23.46
N PHE A 201 6.61 -6.18 23.77
CA PHE A 201 6.59 -4.90 23.03
C PHE A 201 6.88 -3.68 23.93
N GLY A 202 7.82 -3.80 24.87
CA GLY A 202 8.33 -2.66 25.64
C GLY A 202 9.16 -1.68 24.80
N THR A 203 10.26 -1.14 25.35
CA THR A 203 11.17 -0.16 24.70
C THR A 203 11.62 -0.54 23.28
N GLY A 204 11.49 -1.79 22.85
CA GLY A 204 11.75 -2.23 21.48
C GLY A 204 10.78 -1.71 20.40
N LEU A 205 9.59 -1.19 20.76
CA LEU A 205 8.61 -0.72 19.78
C LEU A 205 9.16 0.39 18.87
N ILE A 206 9.91 1.32 19.46
CA ILE A 206 10.52 2.44 18.74
C ILE A 206 11.58 1.96 17.73
N ILE A 207 12.23 0.82 17.98
CA ILE A 207 13.27 0.25 17.09
C ILE A 207 12.65 -0.23 15.77
N TYR A 208 11.41 -0.73 15.80
CA TYR A 208 10.70 -1.19 14.60
C TYR A 208 10.03 -0.07 13.80
N ALA A 209 9.90 1.14 14.36
CA ALA A 209 9.21 2.25 13.72
C ALA A 209 9.76 2.62 12.32
N PRO A 210 11.08 2.75 12.10
CA PRO A 210 11.62 3.05 10.77
C PRO A 210 11.34 1.94 9.76
N ALA A 211 11.28 0.67 10.19
CA ALA A 211 11.08 -0.45 9.28
C ALA A 211 9.75 -0.34 8.52
N VAL A 212 8.69 0.17 9.17
CA VAL A 212 7.39 0.40 8.51
C VAL A 212 7.48 1.46 7.43
N ALA A 213 8.08 2.61 7.74
CA ALA A 213 8.29 3.67 6.75
C ALA A 213 9.21 3.21 5.60
N LEU A 214 10.21 2.37 5.88
CA LEU A 214 11.08 1.81 4.85
C LEU A 214 10.34 0.83 3.94
N LEU A 215 9.43 0.01 4.47
CA LEU A 215 8.62 -0.93 3.68
C LEU A 215 7.64 -0.21 2.75
N THR A 216 7.05 0.89 3.20
CA THR A 216 6.10 1.69 2.41
C THR A 216 6.84 2.42 1.30
N MET A 217 7.99 3.02 1.62
CA MET A 217 8.89 3.60 0.62
C MET A 217 9.42 2.58 -0.37
N LEU A 218 9.77 1.37 0.08
CA LEU A 218 10.21 0.29 -0.80
C LEU A 218 9.12 -0.04 -1.81
N SER A 219 7.87 -0.17 -1.35
CA SER A 219 6.72 -0.43 -2.21
C SER A 219 6.49 0.67 -3.25
N LEU A 220 6.73 1.94 -2.89
CA LEU A 220 6.64 3.09 -3.79
C LEU A 220 7.85 3.20 -4.75
N SER A 221 9.03 2.73 -4.34
CA SER A 221 10.27 2.96 -5.08
C SER A 221 10.61 1.84 -6.07
N LEU A 222 10.21 0.59 -5.78
CA LEU A 222 10.54 -0.60 -6.57
C LEU A 222 10.09 -0.55 -8.04
N ASN A 223 9.07 0.25 -8.38
CA ASN A 223 8.57 0.37 -9.75
C ASN A 223 8.17 1.82 -10.12
N SER A 224 9.03 2.78 -9.78
CA SER A 224 8.79 4.22 -9.98
C SER A 224 8.50 4.64 -11.43
N LEU A 225 9.05 3.90 -12.41
CA LEU A 225 8.82 4.13 -13.84
C LEU A 225 7.54 3.43 -14.33
N GLY A 226 7.27 2.19 -13.89
CA GLY A 226 6.05 1.48 -14.27
C GLY A 226 4.77 2.16 -13.77
N MET A 227 4.86 2.95 -12.70
CA MET A 227 3.74 3.75 -12.20
C MET A 227 3.30 4.89 -13.13
N ASP A 228 4.18 5.40 -14.00
CA ASP A 228 3.85 6.48 -14.95
C ASP A 228 3.05 5.99 -16.17
N ARG A 229 3.02 4.67 -16.42
CA ARG A 229 2.26 4.02 -17.50
C ARG A 229 2.50 4.67 -18.87
N GLU A 230 1.46 4.88 -19.66
CA GLU A 230 1.50 5.55 -20.97
C GLU A 230 2.11 6.96 -20.90
N GLY A 231 1.99 7.66 -19.77
CA GLY A 231 2.58 8.99 -19.57
C GLY A 231 4.11 9.01 -19.65
N LEU A 232 4.75 7.84 -19.55
CA LEU A 232 6.20 7.69 -19.67
C LEU A 232 6.69 7.91 -21.12
N THR A 233 5.86 7.60 -22.13
CA THR A 233 6.16 7.87 -23.55
C THR A 233 6.36 9.37 -23.79
N THR A 234 5.42 10.18 -23.30
CA THR A 234 5.47 11.64 -23.46
C THR A 234 6.61 12.25 -22.65
N LEU A 235 6.94 11.68 -21.49
CA LEU A 235 8.03 12.16 -20.65
C LEU A 235 9.40 12.01 -21.32
N PHE A 236 9.61 10.93 -22.08
CA PHE A 236 10.87 10.70 -22.81
C PHE A 236 11.02 11.52 -24.09
N LEU A 237 9.96 12.18 -24.57
CA LEU A 237 10.07 13.14 -25.67
C LEU A 237 10.72 14.46 -25.21
N PHE A 238 10.69 14.77 -23.92
CA PHE A 238 11.31 15.99 -23.39
C PHE A 238 12.82 15.78 -23.16
N PRO A 239 13.67 16.78 -23.48
CA PRO A 239 15.11 16.69 -23.28
C PRO A 239 15.49 16.85 -21.78
N ILE A 240 15.20 15.82 -21.00
CA ILE A 240 15.46 15.76 -19.55
C ILE A 240 16.64 14.82 -19.30
N ARG A 241 17.62 15.27 -18.50
CA ARG A 241 18.73 14.39 -18.10
C ARG A 241 18.20 13.25 -17.22
N PRO A 242 18.57 11.98 -17.47
CA PRO A 242 18.01 10.82 -16.76
C PRO A 242 18.27 10.87 -15.25
N GLN A 243 19.44 11.40 -14.85
CA GLN A 243 19.79 11.63 -13.44
C GLN A 243 18.79 12.56 -12.73
N ARG A 244 18.37 13.63 -13.41
CA ARG A 244 17.42 14.61 -12.85
C ARG A 244 16.01 14.04 -12.78
N LEU A 245 15.63 13.20 -13.73
CA LEU A 245 14.35 12.50 -13.72
C LEU A 245 14.27 11.56 -12.50
N LEU A 246 15.26 10.68 -12.31
CA LEU A 246 15.32 9.77 -11.16
C LEU A 246 15.38 10.54 -9.83
N PHE A 247 16.15 11.62 -9.78
CA PHE A 247 16.24 12.44 -8.57
C PHE A 247 14.90 13.10 -8.20
N GLY A 248 14.15 13.63 -9.18
CA GLY A 248 12.83 14.20 -8.93
C GLY A 248 11.81 13.15 -8.43
N LYS A 249 11.84 11.94 -8.99
CA LYS A 249 10.99 10.83 -8.51
C LYS A 249 11.35 10.42 -7.09
N ASN A 250 12.64 10.21 -6.81
CA ASN A 250 13.12 9.85 -5.48
C ASN A 250 12.82 10.93 -4.44
N LEU A 251 12.96 12.21 -4.78
CA LEU A 251 12.65 13.31 -3.88
C LEU A 251 11.17 13.31 -3.48
N SER A 252 10.27 12.93 -4.40
CA SER A 252 8.83 12.87 -4.13
C SER A 252 8.49 11.76 -3.13
N VAL A 253 9.06 10.57 -3.35
CA VAL A 253 8.89 9.43 -2.42
C VAL A 253 9.56 9.74 -1.08
N PHE A 254 10.73 10.37 -1.09
CA PHE A 254 11.45 10.80 0.11
C PHE A 254 10.63 11.76 0.97
N ILE A 255 9.99 12.78 0.39
CA ILE A 255 9.16 13.73 1.16
C ILE A 255 8.00 13.00 1.86
N ILE A 256 7.33 12.09 1.16
CA ILE A 256 6.21 11.33 1.72
C ILE A 256 6.70 10.41 2.85
N GLY A 257 7.74 9.62 2.58
CA GLY A 257 8.31 8.71 3.56
C GLY A 257 8.93 9.42 4.76
N LEU A 258 9.49 10.62 4.58
CA LEU A 258 10.02 11.43 5.67
C LEU A 258 8.90 11.89 6.61
N VAL A 259 7.80 12.41 6.06
CA VAL A 259 6.63 12.83 6.86
C VAL A 259 6.08 11.64 7.64
N GLU A 260 5.93 10.50 6.97
CA GLU A 260 5.48 9.26 7.59
C GLU A 260 6.42 8.80 8.71
N MET A 261 7.73 8.76 8.47
CA MET A 261 8.72 8.31 9.44
C MET A 261 8.76 9.24 10.66
N VAL A 262 8.66 10.56 10.46
CA VAL A 262 8.58 11.53 11.57
C VAL A 262 7.36 11.28 12.44
N ILE A 263 6.19 11.06 11.84
CA ILE A 263 4.95 10.78 12.57
C ILE A 263 5.08 9.50 13.38
N ILE A 264 5.57 8.41 12.78
CA ILE A 264 5.68 7.11 13.45
C ILE A 264 6.70 7.13 14.59
N VAL A 265 7.88 7.72 14.36
CA VAL A 265 8.92 7.81 15.40
C VAL A 265 8.47 8.73 16.54
N ALA A 266 7.83 9.87 16.24
CA ALA A 266 7.29 10.74 17.29
C ALA A 266 6.20 10.04 18.11
N LEU A 267 5.26 9.36 17.45
CA LEU A 267 4.17 8.65 18.13
C LEU A 267 4.72 7.51 18.99
N SER A 268 5.63 6.70 18.46
CA SER A 268 6.25 5.61 19.23
C SER A 268 7.10 6.14 20.40
N ALA A 269 7.85 7.23 20.22
CA ALA A 269 8.60 7.87 21.30
C ALA A 269 7.68 8.39 22.41
N THR A 270 6.53 8.98 22.07
CA THR A 270 5.55 9.47 23.07
C THR A 270 4.92 8.33 23.87
N LEU A 271 4.58 7.21 23.23
CA LEU A 271 3.91 6.08 23.87
C LEU A 271 4.85 5.29 24.80
N VAL A 272 6.13 5.20 24.42
CA VAL A 272 7.15 4.43 25.16
C VAL A 272 7.91 5.32 26.15
N HIS A 273 7.71 6.65 26.10
CA HIS A 273 8.48 7.66 26.85
C HIS A 273 10.00 7.59 26.62
N ALA A 274 10.45 7.08 25.47
CA ALA A 274 11.86 6.86 25.13
C ALA A 274 12.39 7.91 24.13
N TRP A 275 12.33 9.18 24.51
CA TRP A 275 12.79 10.29 23.65
C TRP A 275 14.29 10.25 23.35
N ASP A 276 15.09 9.67 24.24
CA ASP A 276 16.53 9.53 24.08
C ASP A 276 16.91 8.69 22.83
N MET A 277 16.04 7.75 22.44
CA MET A 277 16.25 6.88 21.28
C MET A 277 15.66 7.45 19.98
N ALA A 278 14.87 8.53 20.04
CA ALA A 278 14.20 9.07 18.86
C ALA A 278 15.20 9.58 17.80
N LEU A 279 16.23 10.31 18.23
CA LEU A 279 17.25 10.87 17.34
C LEU A 279 18.06 9.79 16.59
N PRO A 280 18.68 8.79 17.25
CA PRO A 280 19.44 7.77 16.54
C PRO A 280 18.56 6.94 15.59
N ILE A 281 17.32 6.66 15.98
CA ILE A 281 16.34 5.91 15.17
C ILE A 281 15.92 6.71 13.94
N MET A 282 15.69 8.02 14.08
CA MET A 282 15.43 8.93 12.96
C MET A 282 16.62 8.95 11.98
N ALA A 283 17.85 9.06 12.48
CA ALA A 283 19.04 9.10 11.65
C ALA A 283 19.25 7.80 10.86
N ALA A 284 19.04 6.66 11.51
CA ALA A 284 19.12 5.38 10.84
C ALA A 284 17.97 5.16 9.84
N GLY A 285 16.77 5.65 10.15
CA GLY A 285 15.66 5.71 9.21
C GLY A 285 16.04 6.50 7.96
N LEU A 286 16.60 7.71 8.12
CA LEU A 286 17.09 8.54 7.01
C LEU A 286 18.16 7.84 6.17
N ALA A 287 19.12 7.17 6.83
CA ALA A 287 20.13 6.37 6.15
C ALA A 287 19.50 5.24 5.33
N GLY A 288 18.53 4.53 5.92
CA GLY A 288 17.78 3.46 5.27
C GLY A 288 16.97 3.95 4.07
N MET A 289 16.40 5.15 4.12
CA MET A 289 15.68 5.74 2.98
C MET A 289 16.60 5.88 1.75
N GLY A 290 17.86 6.29 1.96
CA GLY A 290 18.85 6.35 0.88
C GLY A 290 19.10 4.99 0.22
N VAL A 291 19.22 3.94 1.04
CA VAL A 291 19.40 2.56 0.56
C VAL A 291 18.17 2.08 -0.24
N VAL A 292 16.97 2.27 0.31
CA VAL A 292 15.71 1.87 -0.33
C VAL A 292 15.50 2.58 -1.67
N LEU A 293 15.71 3.89 -1.72
CA LEU A 293 15.60 4.67 -2.97
C LEU A 293 16.65 4.25 -4.00
N GLY A 294 17.87 3.92 -3.55
CA GLY A 294 18.92 3.37 -4.42
C GLY A 294 18.49 2.04 -5.05
N CYS A 295 17.98 1.10 -4.25
CA CYS A 295 17.48 -0.18 -4.73
C CYS A 295 16.26 -0.02 -5.66
N GLY A 296 15.38 0.93 -5.36
CA GLY A 296 14.25 1.30 -6.20
C GLY A 296 14.65 1.82 -7.59
N ASN A 297 15.75 2.57 -7.68
CA ASN A 297 16.29 2.99 -8.99
C ASN A 297 16.75 1.80 -9.82
N VAL A 298 17.49 0.86 -9.22
CA VAL A 298 17.99 -0.34 -9.91
C VAL A 298 16.82 -1.17 -10.44
N THR A 299 15.84 -1.45 -9.59
CA THR A 299 14.65 -2.23 -9.94
C THR A 299 13.82 -1.54 -11.01
N SER A 300 13.59 -0.23 -10.89
CA SER A 300 12.82 0.54 -11.86
C SER A 300 13.44 0.53 -13.27
N VAL A 301 14.78 0.53 -13.38
CA VAL A 301 15.48 0.61 -14.69
C VAL A 301 15.77 -0.77 -15.29
N PHE A 302 16.22 -1.73 -14.49
CA PHE A 302 16.61 -3.06 -15.00
C PHE A 302 15.45 -4.05 -15.06
N PHE A 303 14.45 -3.89 -14.19
CA PHE A 303 13.30 -4.78 -14.08
C PHE A 303 11.99 -3.98 -14.12
N PRO A 304 11.72 -3.21 -15.20
CA PRO A 304 10.49 -2.43 -15.31
C PRO A 304 9.27 -3.36 -15.31
N GLN A 305 8.30 -3.08 -14.43
CA GLN A 305 7.10 -3.91 -14.30
C GLN A 305 5.86 -3.15 -14.76
N ARG A 306 4.94 -3.87 -15.39
CA ARG A 306 3.62 -3.33 -15.76
C ARG A 306 2.80 -3.07 -14.51
N MET A 307 2.33 -1.84 -14.38
CA MET A 307 1.34 -1.49 -13.38
C MET A 307 0.02 -1.14 -14.06
N ARG A 308 -0.82 -2.17 -14.29
CA ARG A 308 -2.17 -1.98 -14.81
C ARG A 308 -2.93 -1.01 -13.92
N GLN A 309 -3.67 -0.09 -14.53
CA GLN A 309 -4.58 0.76 -13.78
C GLN A 309 -5.66 -0.14 -13.18
N MET A 310 -5.58 -0.37 -11.86
CA MET A 310 -6.67 -0.99 -11.11
C MET A 310 -7.93 -0.14 -11.30
N ARG A 311 -8.81 -0.60 -12.18
CA ARG A 311 -10.15 -0.04 -12.43
C ARG A 311 -11.17 -1.04 -11.88
N GLY A 312 -11.85 -0.67 -10.79
CA GLY A 312 -12.95 -1.47 -10.21
C GLY A 312 -12.51 -2.56 -9.22
N PHE A 313 -13.44 -3.47 -8.90
CA PHE A 313 -13.30 -4.58 -7.93
C PHE A 313 -12.32 -5.69 -8.39
N ARG A 314 -11.63 -5.53 -9.52
CA ARG A 314 -10.50 -6.41 -9.89
C ARG A 314 -9.26 -6.21 -9.01
N ALA A 315 -9.35 -5.35 -7.99
CA ALA A 315 -8.33 -5.16 -6.96
C ALA A 315 -8.40 -6.22 -5.83
N THR A 316 -9.52 -6.95 -5.70
CA THR A 316 -9.77 -7.89 -4.59
C THR A 316 -9.44 -9.34 -4.92
N GLY A 317 -9.22 -9.67 -6.19
CA GLY A 317 -8.45 -10.85 -6.56
C GLY A 317 -7.01 -10.46 -6.45
N SER A 318 -6.28 -11.09 -5.52
CA SER A 318 -4.84 -10.98 -5.31
C SER A 318 -4.08 -10.34 -6.47
N SER A 319 -3.16 -9.45 -6.12
CA SER A 319 -2.05 -8.92 -6.93
C SER A 319 -1.20 -10.00 -7.65
N SER A 320 -1.66 -11.25 -7.69
CA SER A 320 -1.02 -12.48 -8.13
C SER A 320 -1.70 -13.16 -9.33
N PHE A 321 -2.94 -12.81 -9.72
CA PHE A 321 -3.72 -13.58 -10.72
C PHE A 321 -3.83 -12.93 -12.13
N SER A 322 -2.78 -12.27 -12.61
CA SER A 322 -2.71 -11.83 -14.00
C SER A 322 -1.33 -12.09 -14.57
N GLY A 323 -1.17 -13.21 -15.29
CA GLY A 323 -0.09 -13.54 -16.25
C GLY A 323 1.36 -13.56 -15.76
N ASP A 324 1.79 -12.50 -15.09
CA ASP A 324 3.17 -12.22 -14.66
C ASP A 324 3.35 -12.26 -13.13
N GLY A 325 2.31 -12.68 -12.39
CA GLY A 325 2.22 -12.55 -10.93
C GLY A 325 3.33 -13.27 -10.16
N CYS A 326 3.70 -14.48 -10.57
CA CYS A 326 4.69 -15.30 -9.85
C CYS A 326 6.12 -14.75 -10.04
N LEU A 327 6.51 -14.43 -11.27
CA LEU A 327 7.83 -13.85 -11.54
C LEU A 327 7.97 -12.49 -10.85
N ARG A 328 6.91 -11.68 -10.89
CA ARG A 328 6.86 -10.40 -10.17
C ARG A 328 7.03 -10.58 -8.66
N SER A 329 6.33 -11.53 -8.04
CA SER A 329 6.47 -11.77 -6.60
C SER A 329 7.86 -12.26 -6.24
N VAL A 330 8.47 -13.13 -7.06
CA VAL A 330 9.84 -13.61 -6.84
C VAL A 330 10.83 -12.45 -6.97
N MET A 331 10.71 -11.61 -7.99
CA MET A 331 11.59 -10.44 -8.17
C MET A 331 11.46 -9.45 -7.01
N VAL A 332 10.25 -9.16 -6.55
CA VAL A 332 10.03 -8.29 -5.39
C VAL A 332 10.61 -8.91 -4.14
N MET A 333 10.44 -10.22 -3.92
CA MET A 333 10.99 -10.94 -2.77
C MET A 333 12.52 -10.92 -2.77
N VAL A 334 13.16 -11.20 -3.91
CA VAL A 334 14.61 -11.11 -4.07
C VAL A 334 15.11 -9.70 -3.79
N MET A 335 14.45 -8.69 -4.34
CA MET A 335 14.85 -7.29 -4.12
C MET A 335 14.63 -6.85 -2.68
N MET A 336 13.59 -7.34 -2.02
CA MET A 336 13.38 -7.14 -0.59
C MET A 336 14.53 -7.75 0.22
N VAL A 337 14.93 -9.00 -0.06
CA VAL A 337 16.08 -9.64 0.59
C VAL A 337 17.37 -8.85 0.36
N VAL A 338 17.63 -8.40 -0.88
CA VAL A 338 18.78 -7.56 -1.21
C VAL A 338 18.75 -6.24 -0.42
N THR A 339 17.60 -5.58 -0.32
CA THR A 339 17.47 -4.34 0.45
C THR A 339 17.73 -4.56 1.93
N VAL A 340 17.27 -5.68 2.51
CA VAL A 340 17.53 -6.04 3.91
C VAL A 340 19.03 -6.28 4.14
N ILE A 341 19.71 -6.99 3.22
CA ILE A 341 21.15 -7.21 3.30
C ILE A 341 21.91 -5.87 3.24
N LEU A 342 21.49 -4.95 2.38
CA LEU A 342 22.11 -3.63 2.25
C LEU A 342 21.81 -2.70 3.44
N LEU A 343 20.77 -2.99 4.23
CA LEU A 343 20.48 -2.29 5.48
C LEU A 343 21.31 -2.80 6.67
N ILE A 344 22.01 -3.94 6.55
CA ILE A 344 22.83 -4.51 7.64
C ILE A 344 23.80 -3.47 8.24
N PRO A 345 24.56 -2.68 7.47
CA PRO A 345 25.46 -1.66 8.04
C PRO A 345 24.72 -0.60 8.87
N VAL A 346 23.51 -0.22 8.46
CA VAL A 346 22.69 0.77 9.17
C VAL A 346 22.13 0.17 10.46
N VAL A 347 21.69 -1.09 10.42
CA VAL A 347 21.21 -1.82 11.60
C VAL A 347 22.35 -2.07 12.58
N LEU A 348 23.54 -2.42 12.12
CA LEU A 348 24.73 -2.57 12.96
C LEU A 348 25.14 -1.24 13.61
N ALA A 349 25.09 -0.14 12.86
CA ALA A 349 25.39 1.19 13.39
C ALA A 349 24.42 1.60 14.51
N LEU A 350 23.16 1.18 14.45
CA LEU A 350 22.19 1.33 15.55
C LEU A 350 22.40 0.33 16.69
N GLY A 351 22.66 -0.93 16.36
CA GLY A 351 22.67 -2.04 17.32
C GLY A 351 23.90 -2.06 18.21
N LEU A 352 25.09 -1.75 17.67
CA LEU A 352 26.33 -1.79 18.44
C LEU A 352 26.31 -0.82 19.66
N PRO A 353 25.90 0.45 19.54
CA PRO A 353 25.75 1.35 20.69
C PRO A 353 24.79 0.84 21.77
N LEU A 354 23.71 0.17 21.35
CA LEU A 354 22.68 -0.36 22.24
C LEU A 354 23.18 -1.58 23.02
N ILE A 355 23.92 -2.48 22.37
CA ILE A 355 24.44 -3.71 22.99
C ILE A 355 25.57 -3.40 23.98
N TYR A 356 26.48 -2.48 23.63
CA TYR A 356 27.62 -2.12 24.47
C TYR A 356 27.34 -0.98 25.46
N HIS A 357 26.07 -0.52 25.55
CA HIS A 357 25.63 0.60 26.40
C HIS A 357 26.53 1.86 26.31
N THR A 358 27.19 2.07 25.17
CA THR A 358 28.22 3.11 25.00
C THR A 358 27.62 4.31 24.28
N GLN A 359 27.04 5.25 25.04
CA GLN A 359 26.33 6.40 24.48
C GLN A 359 27.22 7.32 23.62
N TRP A 360 28.54 7.36 23.87
CA TRP A 360 29.47 8.18 23.08
C TRP A 360 29.59 7.72 21.62
N SER A 361 29.35 6.43 21.35
CA SER A 361 29.43 5.87 19.99
C SER A 361 28.35 6.40 19.04
N TRP A 362 27.25 6.99 19.56
CA TRP A 362 26.22 7.64 18.75
C TRP A 362 26.76 8.80 17.91
N ILE A 363 27.76 9.52 18.42
CA ILE A 363 28.36 10.68 17.74
C ILE A 363 29.03 10.25 16.42
N ILE A 364 29.57 9.03 16.35
CA ILE A 364 30.28 8.51 15.18
C ILE A 364 29.35 7.70 14.29
N THR A 365 28.50 6.85 14.89
CA THR A 365 27.62 5.92 14.15
C THR A 365 26.52 6.65 13.38
N ILE A 366 25.94 7.72 13.94
CA ILE A 366 24.92 8.55 13.28
C ILE A 366 25.43 9.16 11.97
N PRO A 367 26.50 9.98 11.95
CA PRO A 367 26.96 10.59 10.70
C PRO A 367 27.48 9.53 9.73
N LEU A 368 28.10 8.45 10.21
CA LEU A 368 28.57 7.36 9.35
C LEU A 368 27.42 6.65 8.64
N SER A 369 26.32 6.35 9.35
CA SER A 369 25.14 5.72 8.75
C SER A 369 24.47 6.64 7.71
N LEU A 370 24.33 7.93 8.01
CA LEU A 370 23.80 8.93 7.07
C LEU A 370 24.70 9.05 5.83
N ALA A 371 26.02 9.13 6.03
CA ALA A 371 26.98 9.18 4.94
C ALA A 371 26.88 7.93 4.05
N TYR A 372 26.73 6.74 4.66
CA TYR A 372 26.53 5.49 3.93
C TYR A 372 25.25 5.52 3.07
N GLY A 373 24.11 5.89 3.65
CA GLY A 373 22.83 5.95 2.92
C GLY A 373 22.86 6.95 1.76
N ILE A 374 23.44 8.13 1.98
CA ILE A 374 23.60 9.15 0.95
C ILE A 374 24.57 8.69 -0.14
N ALA A 375 25.75 8.18 0.24
CA ALA A 375 26.75 7.72 -0.71
C ALA A 375 26.21 6.57 -1.56
N PHE A 376 25.53 5.60 -0.94
CA PHE A 376 24.90 4.48 -1.64
C PHE A 376 23.88 4.98 -2.66
N HIS A 377 22.95 5.85 -2.25
CA HIS A 377 21.95 6.44 -3.16
C HIS A 377 22.61 7.14 -4.36
N GLN A 378 23.62 7.98 -4.10
CA GLN A 378 24.28 8.78 -5.13
C GLN A 378 25.08 7.91 -6.10
N ILE A 379 25.85 6.94 -5.60
CA ILE A 379 26.64 6.01 -6.42
C ILE A 379 25.71 5.18 -7.31
N VAL A 380 24.69 4.56 -6.73
CA VAL A 380 23.74 3.73 -7.48
C VAL A 380 23.00 4.56 -8.52
N THR A 381 22.52 5.74 -8.16
CA THR A 381 21.81 6.62 -9.13
C THR A 381 22.72 7.04 -10.29
N ARG A 382 24.00 7.32 -10.03
CA ARG A 382 24.97 7.67 -11.08
C ARG A 382 25.25 6.52 -12.04
N ILE A 383 25.31 5.27 -11.54
CA ILE A 383 25.53 4.07 -12.35
C ILE A 383 24.28 3.71 -13.16
N VAL A 384 23.09 3.85 -12.56
CA VAL A 384 21.81 3.47 -13.18
C VAL A 384 21.35 4.49 -14.22
N ALA A 385 21.53 5.78 -13.99
CA ALA A 385 21.03 6.84 -14.88
C ALA A 385 21.46 6.73 -16.36
N PRO A 386 22.71 6.41 -16.74
CA PRO A 386 23.09 6.26 -18.15
C PRO A 386 22.44 5.03 -18.82
N HIS A 387 22.01 4.02 -18.04
CA HIS A 387 21.32 2.86 -18.58
C HIS A 387 19.87 3.17 -18.95
N LEU A 388 19.26 4.18 -18.30
CA LEU A 388 17.89 4.60 -18.58
C LEU A 388 17.72 5.00 -20.05
N THR A 389 18.65 5.78 -20.62
CA THR A 389 18.56 6.23 -22.01
C THR A 389 18.76 5.09 -23.00
N ARG A 390 19.69 4.16 -22.71
CA ARG A 390 19.96 2.98 -23.54
C ARG A 390 18.78 2.00 -23.57
N ARG A 391 18.10 1.82 -22.43
CA ARG A 391 16.97 0.88 -22.28
C ARG A 391 15.59 1.53 -22.44
N THR A 392 15.51 2.79 -22.87
CA THR A 392 14.25 3.47 -23.17
C THR A 392 13.26 2.61 -23.98
N PRO A 393 13.64 1.99 -25.11
CA PRO A 393 12.68 1.18 -25.89
C PRO A 393 12.21 -0.08 -25.13
N GLU A 394 13.09 -0.72 -24.37
CA GLU A 394 12.75 -1.89 -23.54
C GLU A 394 11.77 -1.52 -22.43
N ILE A 395 12.04 -0.40 -21.73
CA ILE A 395 11.19 0.10 -20.65
C ILE A 395 9.81 0.47 -21.19
N LEU A 396 9.75 1.14 -22.34
CA LEU A 396 8.48 1.48 -22.98
C LEU A 396 7.71 0.22 -23.39
N ALA A 397 8.35 -0.72 -24.10
CA ALA A 397 7.72 -1.98 -24.49
C ALA A 397 7.22 -2.80 -23.29
N ALA A 398 7.97 -2.75 -22.18
CA ALA A 398 7.59 -3.39 -20.93
C ALA A 398 6.44 -2.66 -20.23
N THR A 399 6.31 -1.34 -20.31
CA THR A 399 5.34 -0.57 -19.50
C THR A 399 4.06 -0.17 -20.24
N THR A 400 4.07 -0.05 -21.57
CA THR A 400 2.96 0.54 -22.34
C THR A 400 2.16 -0.43 -23.21
N ARG A 401 2.57 -1.70 -23.33
CA ARG A 401 1.79 -2.71 -24.07
C ARG A 401 0.53 -3.08 -23.27
N GLU A 402 -0.64 -2.77 -23.84
CA GLU A 402 -1.96 -3.20 -23.36
C GLU A 402 -2.15 -4.72 -23.47
#